data_AF-A0A401IIJ8-F1
#
_entry.id   AF-A0A401IIJ8-F1
#
_cell.length_a   1.000
_cell.length_b   1.000
_cell.length_c   1.000
_cell.angle_alpha   90.00
_cell.angle_beta   90.00
_cell.angle_gamma   90.00
#
_symmetry.space_group_name_H-M   'P 1'
#
loop_
_entity.id
_entity.type
_entity.pdbx_description
1 polymer ?
#
loop_
_entity_poly.entity_id
_entity_poly.type
_entity_poly.pdbx_seq_one_letter_code
_entity_poly.pdbx_strand_id
1 'polypeptide(L)'
;MMSKLIKSHRELEVYQMSFDAAMQIFYLTKKFPIEERFSLTDQIRRSSRSICANLAEAWRKRRYEAAFIAKLTDCQSEAAANSNLD
;
A
#
# COMPACT_ATOMS: atom_id res chain seq x y z
N MET A 1 19.78 19.17 6.37
CA MET A 1 19.09 17.88 6.57
C MET A 1 20.01 16.79 6.05
N MET A 2 20.59 15.95 6.90
CA MET A 2 21.37 14.80 6.41
C MET A 2 20.40 13.83 5.76
N SER A 3 20.58 13.55 4.46
CA SER A 3 19.85 12.47 3.80
C SER A 3 20.29 11.16 4.46
N LYS A 4 19.40 10.57 5.26
CA LYS A 4 19.63 9.24 5.80
C LYS A 4 19.68 8.28 4.61
N LEU A 5 20.80 7.58 4.45
CA LEU A 5 20.90 6.56 3.40
C LEU A 5 19.92 5.44 3.72
N ILE A 6 18.83 5.39 2.97
CA ILE A 6 17.77 4.39 3.11
C ILE A 6 18.33 3.03 2.68
N LYS A 7 18.38 2.06 3.60
CA LYS A 7 18.92 0.71 3.33
C LYS A 7 17.84 -0.31 2.99
N SER A 8 16.60 -0.05 3.39
CA SER A 8 15.45 -0.92 3.18
C SER A 8 14.19 -0.15 2.76
N HIS A 9 13.32 -0.79 1.96
CA HIS A 9 11.98 -0.27 1.65
C HIS A 9 11.17 0.10 2.89
N ARG A 10 11.42 -0.55 4.03
CA ARG A 10 10.74 -0.26 5.31
C ARG A 10 11.08 1.13 5.87
N GLU A 11 12.21 1.70 5.46
CA GLU A 11 12.63 3.04 5.87
C GLU A 11 12.04 4.13 4.96
N LEU A 12 11.37 3.77 3.86
CA LEU A 12 10.63 4.72 3.04
C LEU A 12 9.46 5.29 3.84
N GLU A 13 9.35 6.61 3.89
CA GLU A 13 8.23 7.29 4.55
C GLU A 13 6.88 6.86 3.94
N VAL A 14 6.79 6.79 2.61
CA VAL A 14 5.60 6.29 1.91
C VAL A 14 5.26 4.84 2.26
N TYR A 15 6.24 3.99 2.55
CA TYR A 15 5.98 2.62 2.98
C TYR A 15 5.41 2.59 4.41
N GLN A 16 5.95 3.40 5.31
CA GLN A 16 5.44 3.52 6.69
C GLN A 16 3.99 4.03 6.68
N MET A 17 3.71 5.08 5.92
CA MET A 17 2.34 5.61 5.75
C MET A 17 1.38 4.57 5.16
N SER A 18 1.81 3.84 4.14
CA SER A 18 0.98 2.79 3.51
C SER A 18 0.71 1.63 4.46
N PHE A 19 1.70 1.26 5.28
CA PHE A 19 1.56 0.21 6.28
C PHE A 19 0.59 0.62 7.40
N ASP A 20 0.69 1.86 7.88
CA ASP A 20 -0.22 2.40 8.89
C ASP A 20 -1.67 2.46 8.37
N ALA A 21 -1.86 2.93 7.13
CA ALA A 21 -3.17 2.91 6.47
C ALA A 21 -3.73 1.49 6.34
N ALA A 22 -2.89 0.51 5.98
CA ALA A 22 -3.30 -0.89 5.90
C ALA A 22 -3.71 -1.48 7.26
N MET A 23 -3.03 -1.08 8.32
CA MET A 23 -3.41 -1.47 9.68
C MET A 23 -4.72 -0.81 10.11
N GLN A 24 -4.95 0.45 9.78
CA GLN A 24 -6.23 1.13 10.05
C GLN A 24 -7.39 0.42 9.33
N ILE A 25 -7.26 0.16 8.03
CA ILE A 25 -8.22 -0.60 7.23
C ILE A 25 -8.47 -1.98 7.84
N PHE A 26 -7.41 -2.69 8.27
CA PHE A 26 -7.54 -3.99 8.92
C PHE A 26 -8.37 -3.93 10.21
N TYR A 27 -8.20 -2.88 11.03
CA TYR A 27 -8.96 -2.72 12.27
C TYR A 27 -10.40 -2.22 12.03
N LEU A 28 -10.62 -1.33 11.06
CA LEU A 28 -11.95 -0.86 10.67
C LEU A 28 -12.81 -2.00 10.14
N THR A 29 -12.26 -2.80 9.23
CA THR A 29 -12.97 -3.94 8.62
C THR A 29 -13.32 -5.05 9.61
N LYS A 30 -12.68 -5.13 10.79
CA LYS A 30 -13.11 -6.08 11.85
C LYS A 30 -14.51 -5.77 12.38
N LYS A 31 -14.94 -4.51 12.32
CA LYS A 31 -16.24 -4.04 12.84
C LYS A 31 -17.39 -4.23 11.85
N PHE A 32 -17.12 -4.68 10.63
CA PHE A 32 -18.15 -4.82 9.60
C PHE A 32 -19.14 -5.95 9.92
N PRO A 33 -20.42 -5.80 9.55
CA PRO A 33 -21.43 -6.84 9.69
C PRO A 33 -20.99 -8.14 9.01
N ILE A 34 -21.40 -9.29 9.56
CA ILE A 34 -20.99 -10.61 9.06
C ILE A 34 -21.47 -10.87 7.63
N GLU A 35 -22.54 -10.18 7.23
CA GLU A 35 -23.20 -10.28 5.92
C GLU A 35 -22.38 -9.61 4.79
N GLU A 36 -21.58 -8.58 5.10
CA GLU A 36 -20.72 -7.89 4.12
C GLU A 36 -19.23 -8.31 4.19
N ARG A 37 -18.90 -9.20 5.13
CA ARG A 37 -17.53 -9.55 5.49
C ARG A 37 -16.73 -10.31 4.43
N PHE A 38 -17.39 -10.92 3.45
CA PHE A 38 -16.71 -11.87 2.57
C PHE A 38 -16.23 -11.27 1.25
N SER A 39 -16.97 -10.34 0.64
CA SER A 39 -16.57 -9.76 -0.65
C SER A 39 -15.85 -8.42 -0.48
N LEU A 40 -16.51 -7.43 0.15
CA LEU A 40 -16.00 -6.06 0.19
C LEU A 40 -14.81 -5.93 1.14
N THR A 41 -14.92 -6.50 2.34
CA THR A 41 -13.85 -6.49 3.35
C THR A 41 -12.56 -7.12 2.82
N ASP A 42 -12.68 -8.24 2.10
CA ASP A 42 -11.52 -8.97 1.59
C ASP A 42 -10.86 -8.24 0.42
N GLN A 43 -11.65 -7.60 -0.45
CA GLN A 43 -11.15 -6.73 -1.52
C GLN A 43 -10.36 -5.54 -0.96
N ILE A 44 -10.92 -4.81 0.01
CA ILE A 44 -10.27 -3.63 0.61
C ILE A 44 -8.96 -4.03 1.31
N ARG A 45 -8.95 -5.15 2.06
CA ARG A 45 -7.75 -5.63 2.74
C ARG A 45 -6.67 -6.10 1.77
N ARG A 46 -7.06 -6.72 0.64
CA ARG A 46 -6.10 -7.14 -0.39
C ARG A 46 -5.50 -5.94 -1.12
N SER A 47 -6.31 -4.97 -1.55
CA SER A 47 -5.83 -3.76 -2.23
C SER A 47 -4.88 -2.97 -1.32
N SER A 48 -5.25 -2.77 -0.06
CA SER A 48 -4.38 -2.06 0.88
C SER A 48 -3.02 -2.76 1.11
N ARG A 49 -2.99 -4.09 1.14
CA ARG A 49 -1.73 -4.87 1.23
C ARG A 49 -0.93 -4.85 -0.07
N SER A 50 -1.58 -4.74 -1.23
CA SER A 50 -0.88 -4.71 -2.53
C SER A 50 -0.04 -3.44 -2.68
N ILE A 51 -0.46 -2.30 -2.11
CA ILE A 51 0.34 -1.06 -2.06
C ILE A 51 1.69 -1.30 -1.36
N CYS A 52 1.70 -1.96 -0.20
CA CYS A 52 2.93 -2.29 0.53
C CYS A 52 3.83 -3.24 -0.27
N ALA A 53 3.25 -4.24 -0.94
CA ALA A 53 3.98 -5.17 -1.80
C ALA A 53 4.58 -4.46 -3.02
N ASN A 54 3.82 -3.56 -3.63
CA ASN A 54 4.24 -2.81 -4.80
C ASN A 54 5.39 -1.84 -4.48
N LEU A 55 5.34 -1.16 -3.33
CA LEU A 55 6.45 -0.32 -2.85
C LEU A 55 7.72 -1.13 -2.56
N ALA A 56 7.58 -2.32 -1.97
CA ALA A 56 8.72 -3.21 -1.72
C ALA A 56 9.36 -3.70 -3.04
N GLU A 57 8.54 -3.97 -4.05
CA GLU A 57 9.00 -4.37 -5.38
C GLU A 57 9.66 -3.20 -6.14
N ALA A 58 9.05 -2.01 -6.10
CA ALA A 58 9.60 -0.78 -6.66
C ALA A 58 11.00 -0.50 -6.07
N TRP A 59 11.14 -0.60 -4.75
CA TRP A 59 12.44 -0.44 -4.08
C TRP A 59 13.51 -1.42 -4.57
N ARG A 60 13.13 -2.67 -4.85
CA ARG A 60 14.05 -3.67 -5.44
C ARG A 60 14.43 -3.33 -6.88
N LYS A 61 13.49 -2.78 -7.66
CA LYS A 61 13.68 -2.42 -9.06
C LYS A 61 14.27 -1.02 -9.30
N ARG A 62 14.54 -0.24 -8.24
CA ARG A 62 15.02 1.15 -8.30
C ARG A 62 16.28 1.42 -9.15
N ARG A 63 17.03 0.38 -9.52
CA ARG A 63 18.18 0.49 -10.44
C ARG A 63 17.77 0.69 -11.90
N TYR A 64 16.49 0.47 -12.23
CA TYR A 64 15.93 0.58 -13.57
C TYR A 64 14.74 1.53 -13.56
N GLU A 65 14.94 2.75 -14.06
CA GLU A 65 14.01 3.87 -13.91
C GLU A 65 12.61 3.60 -14.47
N ALA A 66 12.50 3.04 -15.68
CA ALA A 66 11.21 2.70 -16.28
C ALA A 66 10.40 1.67 -15.46
N ALA A 67 11.08 0.67 -14.91
CA ALA A 67 10.44 -0.35 -14.06
C ALA A 67 10.04 0.19 -12.68
N PHE A 68 10.78 1.18 -12.18
CA PHE A 68 10.46 1.90 -10.96
C PHE A 68 9.20 2.77 -11.13
N ILE A 69 9.14 3.56 -12.21
CA ILE A 69 8.01 4.43 -12.53
C ILE A 69 6.72 3.61 -12.72
N ALA A 70 6.77 2.54 -13.54
CA ALA A 70 5.61 1.68 -13.76
C ALA A 70 5.01 1.17 -12.43
N LYS A 71 5.87 0.81 -11.48
CA LYS A 71 5.41 0.28 -10.19
C LYS A 71 4.83 1.34 -9.25
N LEU A 72 5.26 2.59 -9.37
CA LEU A 72 4.63 3.71 -8.66
C LEU A 72 3.22 3.98 -9.20
N THR A 73 3.02 3.86 -10.53
CA THR A 73 1.69 3.98 -11.15
C THR A 73 0.73 2.89 -10.65
N ASP A 74 1.20 1.65 -10.49
CA ASP A 74 0.42 0.57 -9.88
C ASP A 74 -0.01 0.93 -8.44
N CYS A 75 0.91 1.48 -7.64
CA CYS A 75 0.60 1.92 -6.27
C CYS A 75 -0.48 3.01 -6.25
N GLN A 76 -0.40 3.98 -7.16
CA GLN A 76 -1.35 5.09 -7.24
C GLN A 76 -2.76 4.60 -7.64
N SER A 77 -2.84 3.64 -8.56
CA SER A 77 -4.10 3.06 -9.01
C SER A 77 -4.81 2.32 -7.88
N GLU A 78 -4.06 1.57 -7.08
CA GLU A 78 -4.56 0.86 -5.89
C GLU A 78 -4.96 1.82 -4.76
N ALA A 79 -4.20 2.91 -4.57
CA ALA A 79 -4.56 3.95 -3.60
C ALA A 79 -5.89 4.64 -3.96
N ALA A 80 -6.09 4.97 -5.25
CA ALA A 80 -7.31 5.61 -5.75
C ALA A 80 -8.56 4.71 -5.59
N ALA A 81 -8.40 3.39 -5.74
CA ALA A 81 -9.48 2.44 -5.48
C ALA A 81 -9.92 2.43 -4.00
N ASN A 82 -9.01 2.71 -3.06
CA ASN A 82 -9.32 2.77 -1.63
C ASN A 82 -9.97 4.09 -1.19
N SER A 83 -9.73 5.20 -1.90
CA SER A 83 -10.30 6.52 -1.58
C SER A 83 -11.72 6.75 -2.10
N ASN A 84 -12.23 5.90 -3.00
CA ASN A 84 -13.59 6.00 -3.54
C ASN A 84 -14.64 5.31 -2.65
N LEU A 85 -14.36 5.14 -1.36
CA LEU A 85 -15.25 4.51 -0.37
C LEU A 85 -15.79 5.51 0.66
N ASP A 86 -15.60 6.82 0.42
CA ASP A 86 -16.24 7.92 1.15
C ASP A 86 -17.62 8.25 0.57
#